data_AF-A0A2W4PN27-F1
#
_entry.id   AF-A0A2W4PN27-F1
#
_cell.length_a   1.000
_cell.length_b   1.000
_cell.length_c   1.000
_cell.angle_alpha   90.00
_cell.angle_beta   90.00
_cell.angle_gamma   90.00
#
_symmetry.space_group_name_H-M   'P 1'
#
loop_
_entity.id
_entity.type
_entity.pdbx_description
1 polymer ?
#
loop_
_entity_poly.entity_id
_entity_poly.type
_entity_poly.pdbx_seq_one_letter_code
_entity_poly.pdbx_strand_id
1 'polypeptide(L)'
;MKKRLGLVLALLGIPGTVPVLACTVCRSRQPAPLRDITHGAGPSGMGDYIIIVGAVVVVVAALVFSIWYLVRPGERNPDHIKNIVLRVSHDGGKG
;
A
#
# COMPACT_ATOMS: atom_id res chain seq x y z
N MET A 1 34.26 7.19 5.04
CA MET A 1 32.93 6.76 4.55
C MET A 1 32.02 6.25 5.67
N LYS A 2 32.47 5.31 6.53
CA LYS A 2 31.69 4.78 7.67
C LYS A 2 31.05 5.84 8.59
N LYS A 3 31.74 6.95 8.88
CA LYS A 3 31.22 8.04 9.73
C LYS A 3 30.08 8.84 9.07
N ARG A 4 30.14 9.02 7.74
CA ARG A 4 29.07 9.67 6.98
C ARG A 4 27.89 8.72 6.75
N LEU A 5 28.16 7.43 6.56
CA LEU A 5 27.13 6.39 6.48
C LEU A 5 26.38 6.23 7.80
N GLY A 6 27.08 6.23 8.94
CA GLY A 6 26.47 6.22 10.27
C GLY A 6 25.63 7.46 10.55
N LEU A 7 26.06 8.64 10.08
CA LEU A 7 25.30 9.88 10.18
C LEU A 7 24.03 9.85 9.31
N VAL A 8 24.12 9.34 8.08
CA VAL A 8 22.96 9.18 7.18
C VAL A 8 21.97 8.17 7.75
N LEU A 9 22.44 7.06 8.31
CA LEU A 9 21.59 6.04 8.93
C LEU A 9 20.93 6.55 10.23
N ALA A 10 21.62 7.37 11.01
CA ALA A 10 21.07 8.03 12.19
C ALA A 10 20.06 9.14 11.83
N LEU A 11 20.23 9.85 10.71
CA LEU A 11 19.26 10.82 10.20
C LEU A 11 18.03 10.15 9.58
N LEU A 12 18.17 8.93 9.05
CA LEU A 12 17.08 8.13 8.46
C LEU A 12 16.36 7.25 9.52
N GLY A 13 16.97 7.10 10.70
CA GLY A 13 16.38 6.43 11.86
C GLY A 13 15.34 7.33 12.52
N ILE A 14 14.07 7.09 12.21
CA ILE A 14 12.91 7.83 12.71
C ILE A 14 12.87 7.77 14.26
N PRO A 15 12.90 8.92 14.98
CA PRO A 15 12.66 8.98 16.41
C PRO A 15 11.15 9.05 16.62
N GLY A 16 10.49 7.89 16.70
CA GLY A 16 9.05 7.86 16.90
C GLY A 16 8.61 6.54 17.51
N THR A 17 8.64 6.42 18.83
CA THR A 17 7.95 5.34 19.53
C THR A 17 6.46 5.63 19.53
N VAL A 18 5.81 5.42 18.38
CA VAL A 18 4.35 5.37 18.33
C VAL A 18 3.92 4.12 19.13
N PRO A 19 3.07 4.27 20.17
CA PRO A 19 2.50 3.10 20.82
C PRO A 19 1.74 2.31 19.75
N VAL A 20 1.95 1.00 19.66
CA VAL A 20 1.25 0.13 18.68
C VAL A 20 -0.09 -0.35 19.26
N LEU A 21 -0.23 -0.31 20.58
CA LEU A 21 -1.41 -0.74 21.32
C LEU A 21 -2.44 0.38 21.45
N ALA A 22 -3.71 0.04 21.24
CA ALA A 22 -4.82 0.97 21.43
C ALA A 22 -5.00 1.35 22.91
N CYS A 23 -5.24 2.65 23.17
CA CYS A 23 -5.71 3.10 24.49
C CYS A 23 -7.19 2.73 24.69
N THR A 24 -7.70 2.85 25.91
CA THR A 24 -9.11 2.52 26.26
C THR A 24 -10.13 3.26 25.38
N VAL A 25 -9.83 4.51 25.02
CA VAL A 25 -10.68 5.33 24.14
C VAL A 25 -10.68 4.78 22.72
N CYS A 26 -9.51 4.51 22.13
CA CYS A 26 -9.38 3.91 20.80
C CYS A 26 -10.13 2.58 20.72
N ARG A 27 -9.96 1.70 21.71
CA ARG A 27 -10.63 0.40 21.79
C ARG A 27 -12.15 0.49 21.78
N SER A 28 -12.70 1.48 22.47
CA SER A 28 -14.16 1.70 22.53
C SER A 28 -14.75 2.24 21.22
N ARG A 29 -13.93 2.90 20.40
CA ARG A 29 -14.35 3.60 19.17
C ARG A 29 -13.98 2.86 17.88
N GLN A 30 -13.12 1.86 17.96
CA GLN A 30 -12.68 1.06 16.82
C GLN A 30 -13.60 -0.14 16.55
N PRO A 31 -13.78 -0.51 15.27
CA PRO A 31 -14.54 -1.70 14.90
C PRO A 31 -13.83 -2.97 15.38
N ALA A 32 -14.58 -4.05 15.58
CA ALA A 32 -14.09 -5.32 16.14
C ALA A 32 -12.71 -5.79 15.62
N PRO A 33 -12.40 -5.78 14.30
CA PRO A 33 -11.09 -6.23 13.81
C PRO A 33 -9.91 -5.30 14.17
N LEU A 34 -10.16 -4.07 14.62
CA LEU A 34 -9.13 -3.05 14.83
C LEU A 34 -8.99 -2.59 16.28
N ARG A 35 -9.79 -3.13 17.22
CA ARG A 35 -9.95 -2.64 18.60
C ARG A 35 -8.66 -2.51 19.42
N ASP A 36 -7.65 -3.31 19.11
CA ASP A 36 -6.40 -3.33 19.89
C ASP A 36 -5.22 -2.69 19.13
N ILE A 37 -5.47 -2.13 17.93
CA ILE A 37 -4.46 -1.54 17.04
C ILE A 37 -4.68 -0.04 16.96
N THR A 38 -3.72 0.76 17.44
CA THR A 38 -3.77 2.20 17.15
C THR A 38 -3.17 2.47 15.77
N HIS A 39 -3.88 3.26 14.97
CA HIS A 39 -3.24 3.97 13.87
C HIS A 39 -2.54 5.18 14.49
N GLY A 40 -1.38 5.56 13.95
CA GLY A 40 -0.61 6.70 14.45
C GLY A 40 -1.42 8.01 14.41
N ALA A 41 -0.82 9.10 14.90
CA ALA A 41 -1.44 10.41 14.79
C ALA A 41 -1.81 10.72 13.34
N GLY A 42 -3.06 11.16 13.14
CA GLY A 42 -3.53 11.60 11.84
C GLY A 42 -2.83 12.91 11.39
N PRO A 43 -3.07 13.34 10.15
CA PRO A 43 -2.56 14.60 9.64
C PRO A 43 -2.92 15.77 10.57
N SER A 44 -1.92 16.55 10.96
CA SER A 44 -2.04 17.63 11.93
C SER A 44 -2.25 18.99 11.26
N GLY A 45 -1.82 19.13 10.00
CA GLY A 45 -1.89 20.39 9.26
C GLY A 45 -2.08 20.23 7.76
N MET A 46 -2.28 21.35 7.06
CA MET A 46 -2.56 21.38 5.62
C MET A 46 -1.46 20.73 4.76
N GLY A 47 -0.19 20.87 5.16
CA GLY A 47 0.93 20.21 4.48
C GLY A 47 0.80 18.68 4.48
N ASP A 48 0.39 18.09 5.61
CA ASP A 48 0.20 16.64 5.73
C ASP A 48 -0.90 16.15 4.78
N TYR A 49 -1.99 16.91 4.63
CA TYR A 49 -3.06 16.58 3.72
C TYR A 49 -2.66 16.66 2.24
N ILE A 50 -1.79 17.60 1.86
CA ILE A 50 -1.27 17.69 0.48
C ILE A 50 -0.48 16.43 0.14
N ILE A 51 0.37 15.97 1.06
CA ILE A 51 1.15 14.73 0.90
C ILE A 51 0.24 13.51 0.77
N ILE A 52 -0.77 13.41 1.65
CA ILE A 52 -1.75 12.31 1.61
C ILE A 52 -2.49 12.29 0.28
N VAL A 53 -3.00 13.42 -0.20
CA VAL A 53 -3.69 13.51 -1.48
C VAL A 53 -2.77 13.11 -2.64
N GLY A 54 -1.52 13.58 -2.62
CA GLY A 54 -0.52 13.18 -3.60
C GLY A 54 -0.29 11.66 -3.61
N ALA A 55 -0.15 11.04 -2.44
CA ALA A 55 0.01 9.59 -2.31
C ALA A 55 -1.22 8.82 -2.83
N VAL A 56 -2.43 9.28 -2.50
CA VAL A 56 -3.68 8.69 -2.99
C VAL A 56 -3.73 8.72 -4.51
N VAL A 57 -3.39 9.84 -5.15
CA VAL A 57 -3.36 9.96 -6.62
C VAL A 57 -2.40 8.95 -7.24
N VAL A 58 -1.19 8.80 -6.69
CA VAL A 58 -0.19 7.84 -7.19
C VAL A 58 -0.68 6.39 -7.05
N VAL A 59 -1.25 6.03 -5.89
CA VAL A 59 -1.77 4.67 -5.66
C VAL A 59 -2.94 4.36 -6.58
N VAL A 60 -3.86 5.30 -6.78
CA VAL A 60 -4.98 5.14 -7.71
C VAL A 60 -4.47 4.96 -9.14
N ALA A 61 -3.51 5.78 -9.59
CA ALA A 61 -2.90 5.63 -10.90
C ALA A 61 -2.24 4.25 -11.07
N ALA A 62 -1.45 3.80 -10.09
CA ALA A 62 -0.81 2.50 -10.10
C ALA A 62 -1.83 1.35 -10.14
N LEU A 63 -2.92 1.45 -9.37
CA LEU A 63 -3.99 0.47 -9.37
C LEU A 63 -4.70 0.40 -10.73
N VAL A 64 -5.02 1.56 -11.31
CA VAL A 64 -5.64 1.65 -12.65
C VAL A 64 -4.74 1.00 -13.69
N PHE A 65 -3.44 1.31 -13.71
CA PHE A 65 -2.52 0.68 -14.65
C PHE A 65 -2.34 -0.81 -14.40
N SER A 66 -2.27 -1.24 -13.13
CA SER A 66 -2.19 -2.66 -12.78
C SER A 66 -3.39 -3.43 -13.34
N ILE A 67 -4.60 -2.92 -13.16
CA ILE A 67 -5.81 -3.52 -13.73
C ILE A 67 -5.77 -3.47 -15.26
N TRP A 68 -5.39 -2.33 -15.85
CA TRP A 68 -5.33 -2.16 -17.29
C TRP A 68 -4.39 -3.17 -17.96
N TYR A 69 -3.20 -3.38 -17.41
CA TYR A 69 -2.24 -4.36 -17.90
C TYR A 69 -2.70 -5.81 -17.72
N LEU A 70 -3.51 -6.08 -16.70
CA LEU A 70 -4.07 -7.41 -16.46
C LEU A 70 -5.21 -7.74 -17.44
N VAL A 71 -6.07 -6.76 -17.73
CA VAL A 71 -7.22 -6.92 -18.63
C VAL A 71 -6.80 -6.86 -20.10
N ARG A 72 -5.83 -6.00 -20.44
CA ARG A 72 -5.33 -5.81 -21.80
C ARG A 72 -3.80 -5.90 -21.83
N PRO A 73 -3.24 -7.10 -21.70
CA PRO A 73 -1.81 -7.29 -21.87
C PRO A 73 -1.41 -6.89 -23.29
N GLY A 74 -0.35 -6.08 -23.43
CA GLY A 74 0.19 -5.68 -24.74
C GLY A 74 0.92 -6.82 -25.49
N GLU A 75 0.96 -8.02 -24.90
CA GLU A 75 1.60 -9.20 -25.47
C GLU A 75 0.65 -9.92 -26.44
N ARG A 76 1.06 -10.05 -27.70
CA ARG A 76 0.25 -10.64 -28.77
C ARG A 76 0.50 -12.13 -28.94
N ASN A 77 1.53 -12.69 -28.30
CA ASN A 77 1.78 -14.12 -28.34
C ASN A 77 0.83 -14.86 -27.37
N PRO A 78 -0.11 -15.67 -27.89
CA PRO A 78 -1.13 -16.29 -27.07
C PRO A 78 -0.55 -17.34 -26.09
N ASP A 79 0.65 -17.88 -26.34
CA ASP A 79 1.26 -18.94 -25.51
C ASP A 79 2.26 -18.42 -24.48
N HIS A 80 2.32 -17.10 -24.28
CA HIS A 80 3.18 -16.51 -23.26
C HIS A 80 2.53 -16.59 -21.86
N ILE A 81 3.33 -16.80 -20.81
CA ILE A 81 2.89 -16.95 -19.41
C ILE A 81 2.01 -15.80 -18.89
N LYS A 82 2.08 -14.63 -19.55
CA LYS A 82 1.29 -13.43 -19.25
C LYS A 82 -0.19 -13.54 -19.67
N ASN A 83 -0.54 -14.48 -20.55
CA ASN A 83 -1.91 -14.68 -21.07
C ASN A 83 -2.67 -15.85 -20.39
N ILE A 84 -2.04 -16.54 -19.44
CA ILE A 84 -2.64 -17.70 -18.74
C ILE A 84 -3.88 -17.30 -17.94
N VAL A 85 -3.86 -16.14 -17.28
CA VAL A 85 -4.97 -15.69 -16.40
C VAL A 85 -6.24 -15.38 -17.19
N LEU A 86 -6.09 -14.91 -18.44
CA LEU A 86 -7.21 -14.65 -19.35
C LEU A 86 -7.83 -15.95 -19.90
N ARG A 87 -7.01 -16.97 -20.18
CA ARG A 87 -7.46 -18.29 -20.66
C ARG A 87 -8.17 -19.11 -19.57
N VAL A 88 -7.64 -19.15 -18.35
CA VAL A 88 -8.28 -19.85 -17.22
C VAL A 88 -9.70 -19.35 -16.96
N SER A 89 -9.93 -18.05 -17.13
CA SER A 89 -11.27 -17.47 -16.97
C SER A 89 -12.25 -17.87 -18.10
N HIS A 90 -11.73 -18.33 -19.25
CA HIS A 90 -12.53 -18.81 -20.38
C HIS A 90 -12.83 -20.32 -20.30
N ASP A 91 -11.94 -21.11 -19.70
CA ASP A 91 -12.06 -22.58 -19.61
C ASP A 91 -12.70 -23.08 -18.30
N GLY A 92 -13.21 -22.17 -17.45
CA GLY A 92 -13.85 -22.47 -16.16
C GLY A 92 -15.21 -23.20 -16.24
N GLY A 93 -15.41 -24.10 -17.21
CA GLY A 93 -16.70 -24.77 -17.41
C GLY A 93 -16.69 -26.08 -18.19
N LYS A 94 -15.55 -26.73 -18.43
CA LYS A 94 -15.49 -28.07 -19.05
C LYS A 94 -14.30 -28.86 -18.51
N GLY A 95 -14.47 -29.47 -17.34
CA GLY A 95 -13.70 -30.65 -16.94
C GLY A 95 -14.20 -31.88 -17.71
#